data_AF-A0A7S2L0P1-F1
#
_entry.id   AF-A0A7S2L0P1-F1
#
_cell.length_a   1.000
_cell.length_b   1.000
_cell.length_c   1.000
_cell.angle_alpha   90.00
_cell.angle_beta   90.00
_cell.angle_gamma   90.00
#
_symmetry.space_group_name_H-M   'P 1'
#
loop_
_entity.id
_entity.type
_entity.pdbx_description
1 polymer ?
#
loop_
_entity_poly.entity_id
_entity_poly.type
_entity_poly.pdbx_seq_one_letter_code
_entity_poly.pdbx_strand_id
1 'polypeptide(L)'
;QALKSARFTLVVPNHSCSIYARIWCVYEAYLACSWGKDILTATRTDLAPLYRVRTALIAAVTSALATAWIAAPGACHWLRPAVHAILNWTVAALLFVTVLVQPSPLAAVVNHVGAA
;
A
#
# COMPACT_ATOMS: atom_id res chain seq x y z
N GLN A 1 18.56 -18.19 -26.72
CA GLN A 1 17.67 -19.23 -27.30
C GLN A 1 16.30 -19.29 -26.59
N ALA A 2 16.19 -18.99 -25.29
CA ALA A 2 14.91 -18.95 -24.56
C ALA A 2 13.92 -17.87 -25.02
N LEU A 3 14.40 -16.65 -25.35
CA LEU A 3 13.50 -15.58 -25.79
C LEU A 3 12.76 -15.92 -27.09
N LYS A 4 13.42 -16.64 -28.02
CA LYS A 4 12.83 -16.99 -29.32
C LYS A 4 11.65 -17.96 -29.16
N SER A 5 11.73 -18.92 -28.23
CA SER A 5 10.66 -19.88 -27.96
C SER A 5 9.55 -19.35 -27.03
N ALA A 6 9.83 -18.32 -26.23
CA ALA A 6 8.85 -17.75 -25.30
C ALA A 6 7.72 -17.01 -26.04
N ARG A 7 6.46 -17.18 -25.61
CA ARG A 7 5.32 -16.43 -26.17
C ARG A 7 5.20 -15.01 -25.57
N PHE A 8 5.60 -14.85 -24.32
CA PHE A 8 5.48 -13.62 -23.54
C PHE A 8 6.85 -13.17 -23.05
N THR A 9 7.04 -11.86 -22.88
CA THR A 9 8.24 -11.27 -22.27
C THR A 9 7.82 -10.39 -21.10
N LEU A 10 8.28 -10.71 -19.89
CA LEU A 10 8.02 -9.90 -18.69
C LEU A 10 9.17 -8.90 -18.47
N VAL A 11 8.86 -7.61 -18.50
CA VAL A 11 9.78 -6.52 -18.21
C VAL A 11 9.55 -6.07 -16.77
N VAL A 12 10.57 -6.17 -15.93
CA VAL A 12 10.52 -5.71 -14.54
C VAL A 12 11.23 -4.36 -14.43
N PRO A 13 10.52 -3.26 -14.14
CA PRO A 13 11.15 -1.97 -13.94
C PRO A 13 12.04 -2.01 -12.69
N ASN A 14 13.23 -1.41 -12.79
CA ASN A 14 14.16 -1.31 -11.68
C ASN A 14 14.60 0.16 -11.51
N HIS A 15 14.43 0.69 -10.30
CA HIS A 15 14.78 2.08 -9.96
C HIS A 15 16.13 2.23 -9.27
N SER A 16 16.82 1.13 -8.96
CA SER A 16 18.02 1.10 -8.12
C SER A 16 19.33 0.88 -8.88
N CYS A 17 19.28 0.61 -10.19
CA CYS A 17 20.47 0.35 -11.00
C CYS A 17 20.56 1.27 -12.21
N SER A 18 21.80 1.59 -12.63
CA SER A 18 22.06 2.37 -13.84
C SER A 18 21.59 1.66 -15.11
N ILE A 19 21.08 2.43 -16.08
CA ILE A 19 20.60 1.95 -17.38
C ILE A 19 21.71 1.15 -18.10
N TYR A 20 22.96 1.57 -17.98
CA TYR A 20 24.10 0.89 -18.62
C TYR A 20 24.34 -0.53 -18.09
N ALA A 21 23.98 -0.81 -16.83
CA ALA A 21 24.06 -2.15 -16.27
C ALA A 21 22.95 -3.09 -16.79
N ARG A 22 21.95 -2.56 -17.50
CA ARG A 22 20.75 -3.27 -17.98
C ARG A 22 20.58 -3.21 -19.50
N ILE A 23 21.61 -2.76 -20.24
CA ILE A 23 21.52 -2.58 -21.70
C ILE A 23 21.12 -3.87 -22.43
N TRP A 24 21.56 -5.02 -21.92
CA TRP A 24 21.14 -6.33 -22.42
C TRP A 24 19.64 -6.58 -22.26
N CYS A 25 19.05 -6.22 -21.11
CA CYS A 25 17.62 -6.35 -20.88
C CYS A 25 16.81 -5.47 -21.85
N VAL A 26 17.29 -4.27 -22.16
CA VAL A 26 16.66 -3.37 -23.14
C VAL A 26 16.74 -3.96 -24.55
N TYR A 27 17.89 -4.53 -24.91
CA TYR A 27 18.06 -5.23 -26.19
C TYR A 27 17.12 -6.43 -26.32
N GLU A 28 16.95 -7.24 -25.26
CA GLU A 28 15.99 -8.36 -25.26
C GLU A 28 14.54 -7.89 -25.38
N ALA A 29 14.16 -6.80 -24.71
CA ALA A 29 12.83 -6.21 -24.84
C ALA A 29 12.58 -5.69 -26.27
N TYR A 30 13.57 -5.03 -26.88
CA TYR A 30 13.50 -4.62 -28.28
C TYR A 30 13.34 -5.81 -29.23
N LEU A 31 14.10 -6.89 -29.00
CA LEU A 31 14.02 -8.08 -29.83
C LEU A 31 12.65 -8.76 -29.71
N ALA A 32 12.12 -8.87 -28.50
CA ALA A 32 10.77 -9.37 -28.25
C ALA A 32 9.70 -8.54 -28.98
N CYS A 33 9.83 -7.21 -28.95
CA CYS A 33 8.95 -6.29 -29.67
C CYS A 33 9.03 -6.51 -31.19
N SER A 34 10.24 -6.60 -31.75
CA SER A 34 10.45 -6.83 -33.18
C SER A 34 9.92 -8.19 -33.66
N TRP A 35 9.87 -9.18 -32.77
CA TRP A 35 9.28 -10.50 -33.02
C TRP A 35 7.77 -10.56 -32.77
N GLY A 36 7.12 -9.44 -32.44
CA GLY A 36 5.68 -9.37 -32.20
C GLY A 36 5.23 -10.17 -30.98
N LYS A 37 6.09 -10.30 -29.96
CA LYS A 37 5.75 -11.00 -28.71
C LYS A 37 5.00 -10.07 -27.77
N ASP A 38 4.10 -10.63 -26.98
CA ASP A 38 3.38 -9.90 -25.95
C ASP A 38 4.33 -9.48 -24.82
N ILE A 39 4.42 -8.18 -24.56
CA ILE A 39 5.25 -7.61 -23.50
C ILE A 39 4.36 -7.27 -22.30
N LEU A 40 4.69 -7.87 -21.15
CA LEU A 40 4.04 -7.60 -19.88
C LEU A 40 5.00 -6.77 -19.02
N THR A 41 4.52 -5.69 -18.42
CA THR A 41 5.32 -4.89 -17.47
C THR A 41 4.91 -5.22 -16.05
N ALA A 42 5.86 -5.62 -15.22
CA ALA A 42 5.58 -5.87 -13.81
C ALA A 42 5.23 -4.56 -13.10
N THR A 43 4.03 -4.48 -12.57
CA THR A 43 3.61 -3.37 -11.71
C THR A 43 3.82 -3.74 -10.25
N ARG A 44 4.35 -2.80 -9.46
CA ARG A 44 4.43 -2.98 -8.01
C ARG A 44 3.02 -3.00 -7.43
N THR A 45 2.67 -4.06 -6.72
CA THR A 45 1.40 -4.12 -5.99
C THR A 45 1.43 -3.05 -4.90
N ASP A 46 0.46 -2.13 -4.94
CA ASP A 46 0.26 -1.19 -3.84
C ASP A 46 -0.35 -1.92 -2.65
N LEU A 47 0.46 -2.13 -1.61
CA LEU A 47 0.03 -2.75 -0.34
C LEU A 47 -0.52 -1.71 0.65
N ALA A 48 -0.50 -0.42 0.31
CA ALA A 48 -1.09 0.64 1.12
C ALA A 48 -2.55 0.38 1.52
N PRO A 49 -3.47 -0.09 0.64
CA PRO A 49 -4.85 -0.34 1.05
C PRO A 49 -4.96 -1.43 2.12
N LEU A 50 -4.18 -2.52 2.03
CA LEU A 50 -4.20 -3.59 3.03
C LEU A 50 -3.66 -3.12 4.38
N TYR A 51 -2.59 -2.33 4.37
CA TYR A 51 -2.05 -1.74 5.60
C TYR A 51 -3.08 -0.81 6.26
N ARG A 52 -3.80 0.00 5.47
CA ARG A 52 -4.86 0.90 5.96
C ARG A 52 -6.03 0.16 6.59
N VAL A 53 -6.54 -0.88 5.92
CA VAL A 53 -7.64 -1.70 6.47
C VAL A 53 -7.19 -2.37 7.76
N ARG A 54 -5.97 -2.89 7.80
CA ARG A 54 -5.41 -3.53 8.99
C ARG A 54 -5.28 -2.57 10.16
N THR A 55 -4.75 -1.35 9.96
CA THR A 55 -4.60 -0.38 11.06
C THR A 55 -5.95 0.12 11.56
N ALA A 56 -6.90 0.38 10.66
CA ALA A 56 -8.26 0.78 11.04
C ALA A 56 -8.97 -0.32 11.85
N LEU A 57 -8.83 -1.59 11.45
CA LEU A 57 -9.43 -2.72 12.14
C LEU A 57 -8.83 -2.92 13.54
N ILE A 58 -7.50 -2.81 13.66
CA ILE A 58 -6.83 -2.85 14.97
C ILE A 58 -7.34 -1.73 15.89
N ALA A 59 -7.44 -0.49 15.38
CA ALA A 59 -7.92 0.64 16.16
C ALA A 59 -9.40 0.51 16.60
N ALA A 60 -10.24 -0.08 15.74
CA ALA A 60 -11.65 -0.33 16.07
C ALA A 60 -11.81 -1.44 17.13
N VAL A 61 -10.99 -2.49 17.06
CA VAL A 61 -11.05 -3.59 18.04
C VAL A 61 -10.54 -3.12 19.41
N THR A 62 -9.44 -2.36 19.46
CA THR A 62 -8.91 -1.86 20.73
C THR A 62 -9.87 -0.88 21.41
N SER A 63 -10.58 -0.05 20.63
CA SER A 63 -11.58 0.86 21.18
C SER A 63 -12.79 0.11 21.73
N ALA A 64 -13.29 -0.90 21.03
CA ALA A 64 -14.41 -1.74 21.48
C ALA A 64 -14.08 -2.55 22.73
N LEU A 65 -12.85 -3.08 22.83
CA LEU A 65 -12.41 -3.80 24.03
C LEU A 65 -12.30 -2.86 25.22
N ALA A 66 -11.75 -1.65 25.04
CA ALA A 66 -11.64 -0.68 26.11
C ALA A 66 -13.01 -0.18 26.61
N THR A 67 -14.00 0.03 25.73
CA THR A 67 -15.37 0.37 26.15
C THR A 67 -16.03 -0.78 26.89
N ALA A 68 -15.85 -2.02 26.44
CA ALA A 68 -16.36 -3.21 27.13
C ALA A 68 -15.76 -3.39 28.54
N TRP A 69 -14.46 -3.15 28.71
CA TRP A 69 -13.79 -3.17 30.02
C TRP A 69 -14.35 -2.12 30.98
N ILE A 70 -14.68 -0.92 30.50
CA ILE A 70 -15.28 0.17 31.30
C ILE A 70 -16.76 -0.13 31.64
N ALA A 71 -17.43 -0.94 30.82
CA ALA A 71 -18.82 -1.34 31.02
C ALA A 71 -18.99 -2.39 32.14
N ALA A 72 -17.91 -3.10 32.52
CA ALA A 72 -17.96 -4.18 33.50
C ALA A 72 -18.42 -3.70 34.91
N PRO A 73 -19.38 -4.40 35.54
CA PRO A 73 -19.85 -4.09 36.89
C PRO A 73 -18.73 -4.38 37.91
N GLY A 74 -18.10 -3.31 38.39
CA GLY A 74 -16.90 -3.37 39.24
C GLY A 74 -15.94 -2.21 39.00
N ALA A 75 -16.06 -1.52 37.87
CA ALA A 75 -15.27 -0.33 37.57
C ALA A 75 -15.75 0.91 38.34
N CYS A 76 -14.81 1.77 38.77
CA CYS A 76 -15.09 3.05 39.42
C CYS A 76 -15.99 3.93 38.54
N HIS A 77 -17.25 4.10 38.95
CA HIS A 77 -18.26 4.86 38.21
C HIS A 77 -17.90 6.34 38.01
N TRP A 78 -17.07 6.92 38.88
CA TRP A 78 -16.62 8.33 38.81
C TRP A 78 -15.65 8.63 37.67
N LEU A 79 -14.88 7.65 37.16
CA LEU A 79 -13.90 7.89 36.07
C LEU A 79 -14.45 7.63 34.66
N ARG A 80 -15.65 7.05 34.55
CA ARG A 80 -16.25 6.61 33.27
C ARG A 80 -16.34 7.68 32.17
N PRO A 81 -16.77 8.93 32.41
CA PRO A 81 -16.98 9.89 31.32
C PRO A 81 -15.65 10.46 30.77
N ALA A 82 -14.68 10.71 31.65
CA ALA A 82 -13.36 11.23 31.25
C ALA A 82 -12.60 10.21 30.39
N VAL A 83 -12.63 8.93 30.77
CA VAL A 83 -11.94 7.86 30.03
C VAL A 83 -12.62 7.61 28.68
N HIS A 84 -13.96 7.61 28.60
CA HIS A 84 -14.66 7.48 27.32
C HIS A 84 -14.32 8.62 26.35
N ALA A 85 -14.31 9.87 26.84
CA ALA A 85 -13.98 11.02 26.00
C ALA A 85 -12.55 10.90 25.45
N ILE A 86 -11.56 10.62 26.30
CA ILE A 86 -10.16 10.49 25.87
C ILE A 86 -9.99 9.33 24.87
N LEU A 87 -10.62 8.19 25.11
CA LEU A 87 -10.54 7.04 24.21
C LEU A 87 -11.19 7.32 22.83
N ASN A 88 -12.34 7.99 22.80
CA ASN A 88 -13.01 8.33 21.54
C ASN A 88 -12.21 9.37 20.75
N TRP A 89 -11.63 10.36 21.43
CA TRP A 89 -10.79 11.39 20.80
C TRP A 89 -9.48 10.82 20.25
N THR A 90 -8.86 9.86 20.93
CA THR A 90 -7.63 9.21 20.45
C THR A 90 -7.89 8.35 19.21
N VAL A 91 -9.03 7.63 19.15
CA VAL A 91 -9.44 6.88 17.96
C VAL A 91 -9.75 7.82 16.80
N ALA A 92 -10.48 8.92 17.05
CA ALA A 92 -10.77 9.92 16.03
C ALA A 92 -9.49 10.58 15.49
N ALA A 93 -8.53 10.90 16.36
CA ALA A 93 -7.24 11.45 15.97
C ALA A 93 -6.40 10.47 15.15
N LEU A 94 -6.37 9.19 15.52
CA LEU A 94 -5.68 8.14 14.75
C LEU A 94 -6.29 7.95 13.36
N LEU A 95 -7.62 7.90 13.27
CA LEU A 95 -8.32 7.83 11.98
C LEU A 95 -8.02 9.08 11.14
N PHE A 96 -8.07 10.27 11.73
CA PHE A 96 -7.76 11.52 11.05
C PHE A 96 -6.31 11.58 10.56
N VAL A 97 -5.34 11.14 11.37
CA VAL A 97 -3.93 11.05 10.96
C VAL A 97 -3.75 10.03 9.82
N THR A 98 -4.44 8.88 9.86
CA THR A 98 -4.37 7.92 8.74
C THR A 98 -5.00 8.44 7.45
N VAL A 99 -5.99 9.35 7.54
CA VAL A 99 -6.60 10.03 6.40
C VAL A 99 -5.73 11.18 5.89
N LEU A 100 -5.10 11.95 6.78
CA LEU A 100 -4.20 13.05 6.42
C LEU A 100 -2.85 12.57 5.89
N VAL A 101 -2.34 11.45 6.37
CA VAL A 101 -1.15 10.77 5.83
C VAL A 101 -1.53 9.95 4.58
N GLN A 102 -2.49 10.45 3.79
CA GLN A 102 -2.62 10.03 2.41
C GLN A 102 -1.41 10.58 1.64
N PRO A 103 -0.53 9.73 1.07
CA PRO A 103 0.28 10.20 -0.05
C PRO A 103 -0.70 10.68 -1.11
N SER A 104 -0.56 11.94 -1.51
CA SER A 104 -1.46 12.60 -2.45
C SER A 104 -1.67 11.71 -3.68
N PRO A 105 -2.90 11.67 -4.25
CA PRO A 105 -3.18 10.93 -5.47
C PRO A 105 -2.26 11.34 -6.63
N LEU A 106 -1.63 12.52 -6.54
CA LEU A 106 -0.59 12.98 -7.46
C LEU A 106 0.64 12.07 -7.50
N ALA A 107 1.06 11.46 -6.39
CA ALA A 107 2.19 10.52 -6.39
C ALA A 107 1.86 9.21 -7.14
N ALA A 108 0.59 8.80 -7.16
CA ALA A 108 0.13 7.64 -7.93
C ALA A 108 -0.05 7.99 -9.42
N VAL A 109 -0.54 9.20 -9.75
CA VAL A 109 -0.70 9.67 -11.13
C VAL A 109 0.65 9.92 -11.81
N VAL A 110 1.65 10.47 -11.10
CA VAL A 110 3.01 10.66 -11.65
C VAL A 110 3.65 9.32 -12.05
N ASN A 111 3.39 8.23 -11.31
CA ASN A 111 3.86 6.90 -11.69
C ASN A 111 3.14 6.31 -12.92
N HIS A 112 1.91 6.72 -13.20
CA HIS A 112 1.19 6.31 -14.41
C HIS A 112 1.58 7.15 -15.64
N VAL A 113 1.90 8.44 -15.45
CA VAL A 113 2.32 9.33 -16.55
C VAL A 113 3.78 9.12 -16.95
N GLY A 114 4.66 8.73 -16.01
CA GLY A 114 6.05 8.40 -16.33
C GLY A 114 6.26 7.03 -17.01
N ALA A 115 5.19 6.28 -17.24
CA ALA A 115 5.20 4.95 -17.88
C ALA A 115 4.62 4.95 -19.31
N ALA A 116 4.22 6.12 -19.83
CA ALA A 116 3.79 6.33 -21.21
C ALA A 116 4.91 7.06 -21.99
#